data_AF-A0A846GUK7-F1
#
_entry.id   AF-A0A846GUK7-F1
#
_cell.length_a   1.000
_cell.length_b   1.000
_cell.length_c   1.000
_cell.angle_alpha   90.00
_cell.angle_beta   90.00
_cell.angle_gamma   90.00
#
_symmetry.space_group_name_H-M   'P 1'
#
loop_
_entity.id
_entity.type
_entity.pdbx_description
1 polymer ?
#
loop_
_entity_poly.entity_id
_entity_poly.type
_entity_poly.pdbx_seq_one_letter_code
_entity_poly.pdbx_strand_id
1 'polypeptide(L)' 'MPPGSEGVVHHHEVSRHFFYILEGEASLVIEVTTHVINRGDSILFLPVKVHQIKNESGN' A
#
# COMPACT_ATOMS: atom_id res chain seq x y z
N MET A 1 0.49 7.93 6.93
CA MET A 1 1.90 7.89 6.51
C MET A 1 2.36 9.32 6.29
N PRO A 2 3.49 9.79 6.83
CA PRO A 2 4.01 11.12 6.52
C PRO A 2 4.17 11.34 5.00
N PRO A 3 4.05 12.59 4.50
CA PRO A 3 4.40 12.92 3.12
C PRO A 3 5.79 12.41 2.75
N GLY A 4 5.93 11.87 1.54
CA GLY A 4 7.17 11.30 1.01
C GLY A 4 7.65 9.99 1.67
N SER A 5 6.91 9.42 2.62
CA SER A 5 7.31 8.15 3.26
C SER A 5 6.89 6.93 2.43
N GLU A 6 7.71 5.88 2.50
CA GLU A 6 7.41 4.57 1.91
C GLU A 6 7.61 3.43 2.92
N GLY A 7 6.79 2.40 2.79
CA GLY A 7 7.01 1.14 3.50
C GLY A 7 8.13 0.33 2.84
N VAL A 8 8.64 -0.69 3.53
CA VAL A 8 9.58 -1.65 2.94
C VAL A 8 8.85 -2.61 1.99
N VAL A 9 9.53 -3.02 0.92
CA VAL A 9 9.03 -4.07 0.02
C VAL A 9 9.07 -5.41 0.76
N HIS A 10 7.91 -6.07 0.92
CA HIS A 10 7.83 -7.35 1.63
C HIS A 10 6.60 -8.17 1.21
N HIS A 11 6.50 -9.39 1.74
CA HIS A 11 5.30 -10.21 1.70
C HIS A 11 5.10 -10.92 3.05
N HIS A 12 3.91 -11.45 3.28
CA HIS A 12 3.59 -12.27 4.44
C HIS A 12 3.48 -13.72 4.00
N GLU A 13 4.15 -14.65 4.70
CA GLU A 13 4.12 -16.08 4.33
C GLU A 13 2.73 -16.71 4.53
N VAL A 14 2.04 -16.31 5.60
CA VAL A 14 0.76 -16.91 6.02
C VAL A 14 -0.35 -15.88 6.18
N SER A 15 -0.01 -14.69 6.66
CA SER A 15 -1.00 -13.66 6.99
C SER A 15 -1.54 -12.95 5.74
N ARG A 16 -2.81 -12.56 5.81
CA ARG A 16 -3.37 -11.55 4.91
C ARG A 16 -3.07 -10.17 5.47
N HIS A 17 -2.89 -9.19 4.60
CA HIS A 17 -2.71 -7.80 5.01
C HIS A 17 -3.75 -6.94 4.30
N PHE A 18 -4.26 -5.92 4.97
CA PHE A 18 -5.32 -5.08 4.45
C PHE A 18 -5.03 -3.61 4.76
N PHE A 19 -5.15 -2.75 3.75
CA PHE A 19 -5.15 -1.31 3.95
C PHE A 19 -6.55 -0.75 3.73
N TYR A 20 -6.91 0.20 4.58
CA TYR A 20 -8.05 1.10 4.41
C TYR A 20 -7.54 2.53 4.50
N ILE A 21 -7.77 3.33 3.48
CA ILE A 21 -7.24 4.69 3.42
C ILE A 21 -8.20 5.63 4.15
N LEU A 22 -7.78 6.07 5.35
CA LEU A 22 -8.58 6.98 6.17
C LEU A 22 -8.66 8.39 5.56
N GLU A 23 -7.57 8.83 4.92
CA GLU A 23 -7.42 10.16 4.35
C GLU A 23 -6.29 10.18 3.31
N GLY A 24 -6.37 11.11 2.36
CA GLY A 24 -5.37 11.30 1.31
C GLY A 24 -5.42 10.23 0.22
N GLU A 25 -4.28 10.03 -0.41
CA GLU A 25 -4.04 9.08 -1.49
C GLU A 25 -2.77 8.28 -1.17
N ALA A 26 -2.73 7.01 -1.57
CA ALA A 26 -1.54 6.17 -1.48
C ALA A 26 -1.30 5.41 -2.77
N SER A 27 -0.02 5.25 -3.12
CA SER A 27 0.41 4.37 -4.21
C SER A 27 0.80 3.01 -3.65
N LEU A 28 0.20 1.96 -4.18
CA LEU A 28 0.43 0.58 -3.79
C LEU A 28 1.02 -0.20 -4.95
N VAL A 29 2.28 -0.60 -4.80
CA VAL A 29 2.98 -1.45 -5.76
C VAL A 29 2.73 -2.90 -5.38
N ILE A 30 2.18 -3.67 -6.30
CA ILE A 30 1.92 -5.11 -6.16
C ILE A 30 2.60 -5.80 -7.34
N GLU A 31 3.61 -6.61 -7.05
CA GLU A 31 4.49 -7.20 -8.07
C GLU A 31 5.10 -6.11 -8.99
N VAL A 32 4.52 -5.88 -10.16
CA VAL A 32 4.98 -4.86 -11.15
C VAL A 32 3.91 -3.80 -11.47
N THR A 33 2.76 -3.85 -10.79
CA THR A 33 1.64 -2.93 -11.04
C THR A 33 1.48 -1.95 -9.89
N THR A 34 1.35 -0.67 -10.21
CA THR A 34 1.03 0.37 -9.23
C THR A 34 -0.47 0.65 -9.27
N HIS A 35 -1.10 0.60 -8.09
CA HIS A 35 -2.48 0.97 -7.88
C HIS A 35 -2.53 2.24 -7.03
N VAL A 36 -3.23 3.26 -7.52
CA VAL A 36 -3.52 4.47 -6.74
C VAL A 36 -4.82 4.23 -5.97
N ILE A 37 -4.79 4.43 -4.66
CA ILE A 37 -5.89 4.09 -3.75
C ILE A 37 -6.24 5.34 -2.93
N ASN A 38 -7.51 5.74 -2.96
CA ASN A 38 -7.98 7.01 -2.41
C ASN A 38 -8.65 6.82 -1.05
N ARG A 39 -8.92 7.93 -0.36
CA ARG A 39 -9.74 7.95 0.85
C ARG A 39 -11.03 7.12 0.70
N GLY A 40 -11.25 6.22 1.65
CA GLY A 40 -12.41 5.32 1.69
C GLY A 40 -12.22 4.03 0.90
N ASP A 41 -11.21 3.95 0.04
CA ASP A 41 -10.87 2.72 -0.66
C ASP A 41 -10.11 1.76 0.27
N SER A 42 -10.10 0.51 -0.15
CA SER A 42 -9.42 -0.56 0.56
C SER A 42 -8.83 -1.60 -0.37
N ILE A 43 -7.80 -2.28 0.10
CA ILE A 43 -7.18 -3.37 -0.63
C ILE A 43 -6.75 -4.49 0.32
N LEU A 44 -6.87 -5.73 -0.16
CA LEU A 44 -6.46 -6.93 0.55
C LEU A 44 -5.31 -7.61 -0.20
N PHE A 45 -4.19 -7.82 0.48
CA PHE A 45 -3.09 -8.65 0.03
C PHE A 45 -3.27 -10.06 0.58
N LEU A 46 -3.25 -11.02 -0.34
CA LEU A 46 -3.17 -12.42 0.01
C LEU A 46 -1.72 -12.76 0.42
N PRO A 47 -1.51 -13.89 1.12
CA PRO A 47 -0.16 -14.36 1.43
C PRO A 47 0.69 -14.48 0.17
N VAL A 48 2.01 -14.41 0.36
CA VAL A 48 3.06 -14.44 -0.68
C VAL A 48 3.01 -13.32 -1.74
N LYS A 49 2.06 -12.40 -1.66
CA LYS A 49 2.03 -11.22 -2.54
C LYS A 49 3.02 -10.16 -2.07
N VAL A 50 4.06 -9.94 -2.88
CA VAL A 50 5.04 -8.87 -2.66
C VAL A 50 4.39 -7.53 -2.92
N HIS A 51 4.44 -6.66 -1.92
CA HIS A 51 3.81 -5.35 -1.98
C HIS A 51 4.61 -4.26 -1.25
N GLN A 52 4.32 -3.01 -1.61
CA GLN A 52 4.85 -1.82 -0.99
C GLN A 52 3.79 -0.71 -1.02
N ILE A 53 3.63 0.03 0.07
CA ILE A 53 2.82 1.25 0.12
C ILE A 53 3.72 2.48 0.14
N LYS A 54 3.33 3.52 -0.58
CA LYS A 54 4.01 4.81 -0.66
C LYS A 54 3.01 5.94 -0.46
N ASN A 55 3.40 6.94 0.32
CA ASN A 55 2.75 8.24 0.29
C ASN A 55 3.62 9.19 -0.54
N GLU A 56 3.19 9.46 -1.78
CA GLU A 56 3.93 10.27 -2.75
C GLU A 56 3.59 11.76 -2.66
N SER A 57 2.75 12.17 -1.69
CA SER A 57 2.49 13.59 -1.46
C SER A 57 3.77 14.34 -1.10
N GLY A 58 3.93 15.55 -1.64
CA GLY A 58 4.99 16.48 -1.29
C GLY A 58 4.51 17.46 -0.21
N ASN A 59 5.29 17.56 0.87
CA ASN A 59 5.13 18.42 2.06
C ASN A 59 3.72 18.92 2.40
#